data_AF-A0A1Y0CLG8-F1
#
_entry.id   AF-A0A1Y0CLG8-F1
#
_cell.length_a   1.000
_cell.length_b   1.000
_cell.length_c   1.000
_cell.angle_alpha   90.00
_cell.angle_beta   90.00
_cell.angle_gamma   90.00
#
_symmetry.space_group_name_H-M   'P 1'
#
loop_
_entity.id
_entity.type
_entity.pdbx_description
1 polymer ?
#
loop_
_entity_poly.entity_id
_entity_poly.type
_entity_poly.pdbx_seq_one_letter_code
_entity_poly.pdbx_strand_id
1 'polypeptide(L)'
;MQHKEKLAVKERLDHELKDFHFTGSEKVIQKSHPKSFADKISSFWNKEIELPVLPIVVAATLIFSTISLKDDLNSEVTTTQAEREIIQIAGYTYWKDDYERAVKEHENKSEN
;
A
#
# COMPACT_ATOMS: atom_id res chain seq x y z
N MET A 1 -2.85 21.86 -49.30
CA MET A 1 -3.45 20.94 -50.29
C MET A 1 -3.98 19.65 -49.67
N GLN A 2 -3.26 18.99 -48.74
CA GLN A 2 -3.66 17.67 -48.20
C GLN A 2 -5.01 17.59 -47.44
N HIS A 3 -5.54 18.69 -46.91
CA HIS A 3 -6.85 18.67 -46.25
C HIS A 3 -8.03 18.49 -47.22
N LYS A 4 -7.91 19.00 -48.46
CA LYS A 4 -8.96 18.86 -49.48
C LYS A 4 -9.06 17.43 -50.00
N GLU A 5 -7.91 16.77 -50.17
CA GLU A 5 -7.85 15.36 -50.59
C GLU A 5 -8.46 14.43 -49.55
N LYS A 6 -8.15 14.65 -48.27
CA LYS A 6 -8.75 13.88 -47.16
C LYS A 6 -10.28 14.02 -47.10
N LEU A 7 -10.81 15.21 -47.40
CA LEU A 7 -12.25 15.44 -47.42
C LEU A 7 -12.93 14.72 -48.58
N ALA A 8 -12.36 14.79 -49.79
CA ALA A 8 -12.89 14.12 -50.97
C ALA A 8 -12.89 12.58 -50.82
N VAL A 9 -11.83 12.03 -50.22
CA VAL A 9 -11.75 10.59 -49.92
C VAL A 9 -12.78 10.19 -48.87
N LYS A 10 -12.97 11.00 -47.82
CA LYS A 10 -13.97 10.71 -46.78
C LYS A 10 -15.39 10.69 -47.34
N GLU A 11 -15.74 11.67 -48.18
CA GLU A 11 -17.08 11.80 -48.75
C GLU A 11 -17.43 10.62 -49.67
N ARG A 12 -16.47 10.17 -50.47
CA ARG A 12 -16.62 8.98 -51.31
C ARG A 12 -16.79 7.70 -50.48
N LEU A 13 -16.00 7.57 -49.42
CA LEU A 13 -16.08 6.41 -48.53
C LEU A 13 -17.41 6.36 -47.77
N ASP A 14 -17.91 7.50 -47.29
CA ASP A 14 -19.23 7.60 -46.65
C ASP A 14 -20.37 7.25 -47.61
N HIS A 15 -20.23 7.56 -48.91
CA HIS A 15 -21.22 7.17 -49.93
C HIS A 15 -21.19 5.67 -50.23
N GLU A 16 -19.99 5.06 -50.34
CA GLU A 16 -19.82 3.62 -50.58
C GLU A 16 -20.24 2.77 -49.36
N LEU A 17 -20.09 3.30 -48.15
CA LEU A 17 -20.44 2.62 -46.90
C LEU A 17 -21.83 2.98 -46.38
N LYS A 18 -22.60 3.81 -47.09
CA LYS A 18 -23.93 4.28 -46.66
C LYS A 18 -24.92 3.12 -46.44
N ASP A 19 -24.74 2.04 -47.19
CA ASP A 19 -25.57 0.84 -47.11
C ASP A 19 -25.06 -0.18 -46.06
N PHE A 20 -23.86 0.07 -45.48
CA PHE A 20 -23.24 -0.78 -44.46
C PHE A 20 -23.26 -0.09 -43.09
N HIS A 21 -24.21 -0.49 -42.25
CA HIS A 21 -24.22 -0.08 -40.84
C HIS A 21 -23.26 -0.95 -40.00
N PHE A 22 -22.08 -0.43 -39.70
CA PHE A 22 -21.15 -1.05 -38.76
C PHE A 22 -21.69 -0.97 -37.33
N THR A 23 -22.30 -2.04 -36.87
CA THR A 23 -22.71 -2.21 -35.47
C THR A 23 -21.51 -2.68 -34.65
N GLY A 24 -20.98 -1.82 -33.78
CA GLY A 24 -19.85 -2.15 -32.88
C GLY A 24 -18.56 -1.39 -33.13
N SER A 25 -18.56 -0.38 -34.02
CA SER A 25 -17.43 0.57 -34.17
C SER A 25 -17.00 1.15 -32.83
N GLU A 26 -17.96 1.45 -31.95
CA GLU A 26 -17.70 1.96 -30.61
C GLU A 26 -16.95 0.96 -29.71
N LYS A 27 -17.25 -0.35 -29.80
CA LYS A 27 -16.51 -1.40 -29.08
C LYS A 27 -15.09 -1.55 -29.58
N VAL A 28 -14.86 -1.41 -30.90
CA VAL A 28 -13.51 -1.50 -31.48
C VAL A 28 -12.70 -0.27 -31.09
N ILE A 29 -13.28 0.93 -31.14
CA ILE A 29 -12.62 2.18 -30.72
C ILE A 29 -12.27 2.16 -29.23
N GLN A 30 -13.17 1.68 -28.37
CA GLN A 30 -12.88 1.51 -26.93
C GLN A 30 -11.73 0.52 -26.70
N LYS A 31 -11.61 -0.52 -27.52
CA LYS A 31 -10.53 -1.52 -27.43
C LYS A 31 -9.19 -1.01 -27.97
N SER A 32 -9.19 -0.22 -29.04
CA SER A 32 -7.95 0.29 -29.65
C SER A 32 -7.41 1.52 -28.94
N HIS A 33 -8.27 2.41 -28.44
CA HIS A 33 -7.91 3.65 -27.76
C HIS A 33 -8.72 3.79 -26.46
N PRO A 34 -8.28 3.14 -25.36
CA PRO A 34 -8.93 3.28 -24.06
C PRO A 34 -8.84 4.75 -23.61
N LYS A 35 -10.01 5.37 -23.43
CA LYS A 35 -10.14 6.82 -23.13
C LYS A 35 -9.87 7.17 -21.66
N SER A 36 -9.83 6.19 -20.76
CA SER A 36 -9.72 6.42 -19.32
C SER A 36 -8.86 5.36 -18.61
N PHE A 37 -8.16 5.77 -17.55
CA PHE A 37 -7.42 4.87 -16.66
C PHE A 37 -8.33 3.81 -16.03
N ALA A 38 -9.61 4.13 -15.78
CA ALA A 38 -10.59 3.19 -15.26
C ALA A 38 -10.90 2.05 -16.26
N ASP A 39 -10.99 2.37 -17.55
CA ASP A 39 -11.18 1.37 -18.62
C ASP A 39 -9.94 0.51 -18.84
N LYS A 40 -8.75 1.06 -18.54
CA LYS A 40 -7.49 0.33 -18.58
C LYS A 40 -7.40 -0.70 -17.45
N ILE A 41 -7.90 -0.34 -16.26
CA ILE A 41 -8.00 -1.24 -15.11
C ILE A 41 -9.05 -2.32 -15.38
N SER A 42 -10.26 -1.98 -15.84
CA SER A 42 -11.29 -2.98 -16.14
C SER A 42 -10.86 -3.94 -17.25
N SER A 43 -10.14 -3.47 -18.27
CA SER A 43 -9.53 -4.29 -19.31
C SER A 43 -8.44 -5.22 -18.77
N PHE A 44 -7.68 -4.78 -17.77
CA PHE A 44 -6.67 -5.60 -17.09
C PHE A 44 -7.33 -6.69 -16.25
N TRP A 45 -8.38 -6.36 -15.49
CA TRP A 45 -9.16 -7.34 -14.71
C TRP A 45 -9.90 -8.37 -15.57
N ASN A 46 -10.34 -7.97 -16.78
CA ASN A 46 -11.15 -8.82 -17.65
C ASN A 46 -10.32 -9.73 -18.58
N LYS A 47 -8.99 -9.58 -18.60
CA LYS A 47 -8.09 -10.44 -19.39
C LYS A 47 -7.22 -11.27 -18.46
N GLU A 48 -7.56 -12.55 -18.36
CA GLU A 48 -6.59 -13.65 -18.17
C GLU A 48 -5.63 -13.53 -16.97
N ILE A 49 -5.97 -12.79 -15.91
CA ILE A 49 -5.16 -12.85 -14.70
C ILE A 49 -5.51 -14.14 -13.94
N GLU A 50 -4.93 -15.25 -14.38
CA GLU A 50 -4.74 -16.44 -13.55
C GLU A 50 -3.75 -16.05 -12.44
N LEU A 51 -4.20 -15.23 -11.49
CA LEU A 51 -3.39 -14.92 -10.33
C LEU A 51 -3.18 -16.24 -9.58
N PRO A 52 -1.94 -16.75 -9.49
CA PRO A 52 -1.70 -17.91 -8.67
C PRO A 52 -2.12 -17.56 -7.24
N VAL A 53 -3.08 -18.30 -6.70
CA VAL A 53 -3.68 -18.02 -5.39
C VAL A 53 -2.63 -18.13 -4.27
N LEU A 54 -1.68 -19.05 -4.45
CA LEU A 54 -0.65 -19.35 -3.47
C LEU A 54 0.21 -18.13 -3.07
N PRO A 55 0.86 -17.38 -3.99
CA PRO A 55 1.63 -16.20 -3.62
C PRO A 55 0.78 -15.07 -3.03
N ILE A 56 -0.49 -14.94 -3.40
CA ILE A 56 -1.39 -13.93 -2.80
C ILE A 56 -1.65 -14.26 -1.34
N VAL A 57 -1.97 -15.51 -1.04
CA VAL A 57 -2.22 -15.96 0.33
C VAL A 57 -0.97 -15.83 1.19
N VAL A 58 0.21 -16.17 0.65
CA VAL A 58 1.49 -15.99 1.36
C VAL A 58 1.76 -14.50 1.64
N ALA A 59 1.56 -13.62 0.65
CA ALA A 59 1.75 -12.19 0.84
C ALA A 59 0.78 -11.62 1.88
N ALA A 60 -0.51 -12.00 1.80
CA ALA A 60 -1.53 -11.55 2.74
C ALA A 60 -1.23 -12.01 4.17
N THR A 61 -0.91 -13.29 4.36
CA THR A 61 -0.58 -13.84 5.68
C THR A 61 0.65 -13.19 6.31
N LEU A 62 1.69 -12.90 5.53
CA LEU A 62 2.85 -12.14 6.01
C LEU A 62 2.46 -10.73 6.47
N ILE A 63 1.66 -10.00 5.67
CA ILE A 63 1.21 -8.65 6.03
C ILE A 63 0.38 -8.70 7.32
N PHE A 64 -0.62 -9.57 7.41
CA PHE A 64 -1.47 -9.70 8.59
C PHE A 64 -0.67 -10.10 9.84
N SER A 65 0.29 -11.01 9.71
CA SER A 65 1.17 -11.42 10.81
C SER A 65 1.98 -10.24 11.36
N THR A 66 2.50 -9.36 10.51
CA THR A 66 3.26 -8.18 10.97
C THR A 66 2.39 -7.14 11.67
N ILE A 67 1.09 -7.09 11.37
CA ILE A 67 0.15 -6.17 12.03
C ILE A 67 -0.21 -6.74 13.41
N SER A 68 -0.51 -8.03 13.50
CA SER A 68 -0.82 -8.69 14.78
C SER A 68 0.33 -8.66 15.78
N LEU A 69 1.58 -8.83 15.33
CA LEU A 69 2.74 -8.74 16.23
C LEU A 69 2.96 -7.34 16.82
N LYS A 70 2.53 -6.28 16.13
CA LYS A 70 2.68 -4.90 16.64
C LYS A 70 1.74 -4.63 17.81
N ASP A 71 0.55 -5.22 17.83
CA ASP A 71 -0.36 -5.05 18.96
C ASP A 71 0.20 -5.74 20.21
N ASP A 72 0.76 -6.96 20.06
CA ASP A 72 1.30 -7.72 21.20
C ASP A 72 2.56 -7.06 21.80
N LEU A 73 3.49 -6.58 20.96
CA LEU A 73 4.71 -5.90 21.41
C LEU A 73 4.45 -4.54 22.09
N ASN A 74 3.37 -3.84 21.73
CA ASN A 74 3.03 -2.56 22.38
C ASN A 74 2.31 -2.74 23.72
N SER A 75 1.66 -3.89 23.94
CA SER A 75 0.98 -4.21 25.21
C SER A 75 1.97 -4.58 26.33
N GLU A 76 3.09 -5.23 26.01
CA GLU A 76 4.10 -5.61 27.03
C GLU A 76 4.97 -4.43 27.50
N VAL A 77 5.26 -3.46 26.62
CA VAL A 77 6.12 -2.30 26.94
C VAL A 77 5.38 -1.25 27.79
N THR A 78 4.06 -1.16 27.67
CA THR A 78 3.27 -0.15 28.38
C THR A 78 3.04 -0.49 29.86
N THR A 79 3.06 -1.77 30.24
CA THR A 79 2.81 -2.15 31.65
C THR A 79 4.02 -1.90 32.56
N THR A 80 5.24 -2.03 32.05
CA THR A 80 6.47 -1.79 32.83
C THR A 80 6.91 -0.33 32.88
N GLN A 81 6.39 0.53 32.00
CA GLN A 81 6.78 1.93 31.91
C GLN A 81 5.81 2.89 32.60
N ALA A 82 4.57 2.48 32.87
CA ALA A 82 3.52 3.32 33.44
C ALA A 82 3.71 3.64 34.94
N GLU A 83 4.49 2.85 35.67
CA GLU A 83 4.71 3.00 37.12
C GLU A 83 6.16 3.37 37.46
N ARG A 84 6.89 4.01 36.53
CA ARG A 84 8.26 4.43 36.83
C ARG A 84 8.27 5.79 37.52
N GLU A 85 8.61 5.80 38.81
CA GLU A 85 8.76 7.02 39.60
C GLU A 85 10.09 7.72 39.30
N ILE A 86 10.02 9.04 39.14
CA ILE A 86 11.19 9.92 39.02
C ILE A 86 11.51 10.48 40.41
N ILE A 87 12.77 10.37 40.83
CA ILE A 87 13.26 10.91 42.10
C ILE A 87 14.35 11.95 41.85
N GLN A 88 14.43 12.96 42.73
CA GLN A 88 15.50 13.97 42.70
C GLN A 88 16.42 13.76 43.89
N ILE A 89 17.70 13.49 43.62
CA ILE A 89 18.73 13.28 44.64
C ILE A 89 19.92 14.18 44.30
N ALA A 90 20.40 14.93 45.30
CA ALA A 90 21.54 15.83 45.17
C ALA A 90 21.44 16.83 43.98
N GLY A 91 20.22 17.26 43.64
CA GLY A 91 19.96 18.20 42.55
C GLY A 91 19.93 17.58 41.15
N TYR A 92 20.05 16.26 41.04
CA TYR A 92 19.94 15.52 39.79
C TYR A 92 18.70 14.63 39.78
N THR A 93 18.11 14.48 38.60
CA THR A 93 16.88 13.72 38.39
C THR A 93 17.22 12.32 37.89
N TYR A 94 16.78 11.30 38.62
CA TYR A 94 17.03 9.90 38.32
C TYR A 94 15.73 9.11 38.30
N TRP A 95 15.74 7.99 37.57
CA TRP A 95 14.72 6.98 37.70
C TRP A 95 14.96 6.19 38.98
N LYS A 96 13.90 5.98 39.78
CA LYS A 96 14.00 5.30 41.08
C LYS A 96 14.64 3.92 40.98
N ASP A 97 14.21 3.12 40.01
CA ASP A 97 14.69 1.75 39.81
C ASP A 97 16.19 1.69 39.49
N ASP A 98 16.67 2.64 38.68
CA ASP A 98 18.07 2.70 38.26
C ASP A 98 18.96 3.16 39.42
N TYR A 99 18.48 4.12 40.21
CA TYR A 99 19.17 4.57 41.41
C TYR A 99 19.29 3.46 42.46
N GLU A 100 18.18 2.78 42.79
CA GLU A 100 18.19 1.68 43.76
C GLU A 100 19.11 0.52 43.34
N ARG A 101 19.16 0.23 42.03
CA ARG A 101 20.07 -0.78 41.48
C ARG A 101 21.53 -0.39 41.65
N ALA A 102 21.87 0.85 41.32
CA ALA A 102 23.22 1.36 41.47
C ALA A 102 23.67 1.35 42.94
N VAL A 103 22.82 1.80 43.87
CA VAL A 103 23.14 1.77 45.31
C VAL A 103 23.42 0.33 45.78
N LYS A 104 22.56 -0.63 45.43
CA LYS A 104 22.76 -2.05 45.79
C LYS A 104 24.05 -2.63 45.22
N GLU A 105 24.43 -2.25 44.00
CA GLU A 105 25.68 -2.70 43.38
C GLU A 105 26.91 -2.14 44.11
N HIS A 106 26.84 -0.89 44.57
CA HIS A 106 27.91 -0.25 45.34
C HIS A 106 28.00 -0.79 46.77
N GLU A 107 26.88 -1.11 47.43
CA GLU A 107 26.87 -1.74 48.76
C GLU A 107 27.52 -3.14 48.72
N ASN A 108 27.15 -4.00 47.76
CA ASN A 108 27.74 -5.33 47.62
C ASN A 108 29.24 -5.30 47.30
N LYS A 109 29.71 -4.25 46.61
CA LYS A 109 31.14 -4.07 46.30
C LYS A 109 31.95 -3.53 47.47
N SER A 110 31.30 -2.93 48.47
CA SER A 110 31.93 -2.44 49.70
C SER A 110 32.01 -3.50 50.79
N GLU A 111 31.29 -4.62 50.66
CA GLU A 111 31.19 -5.67 51.67
C GLU A 111 32.11 -6.89 51.38
N ASN A 112 33.04 -6.76 50.40
CA ASN A 112 34.01 -7.79 50.03
C ASN A 112 35.44 -7.24 49.98
#